data_AF-A0A952KBS1-F1
#
_entry.id   AF-A0A952KBS1-F1
#
_cell.length_a   1.000
_cell.length_b   1.000
_cell.length_c   1.000
_cell.angle_alpha   90.00
_cell.angle_beta   90.00
_cell.angle_gamma   90.00
#
_symmetry.space_group_name_H-M   'P 1'
#
loop_
_entity.id
_entity.type
_entity.pdbx_description
1 polymer ?
#
loop_
_entity_poly.entity_id
_entity_poly.type
_entity_poly.pdbx_seq_one_letter_code
_entity_poly.pdbx_strand_id
1 'polypeptide(L)'
;MNFPLRSLARHVTRAGLLGAAAATLATSAFADIRVMCYQDGNECDVTADLIKRYEAQNAGAKVILDVVPYKTVVEQLPVQLAAGQGPDIARVAEIGGLSKNYIDISAYVKDRKYWEDNFGST
;
A
#
# COMPACT_ATOMS: atom_id res chain seq x y z
N MET A 1 -39.88 -64.29 43.45
CA MET A 1 -39.75 -63.55 42.18
C MET A 1 -38.39 -62.85 42.16
N ASN A 2 -37.63 -63.13 41.10
CA ASN A 2 -36.49 -62.41 40.52
C ASN A 2 -35.15 -62.21 41.26
N PHE A 3 -34.11 -62.69 40.57
CA PHE A 3 -32.66 -62.54 40.76
C PHE A 3 -32.15 -61.27 39.99
N PRO A 4 -30.83 -60.95 39.99
CA PRO A 4 -30.26 -59.63 40.29
C PRO A 4 -29.75 -58.88 39.03
N LEU A 5 -29.20 -57.67 39.17
CA LEU A 5 -28.16 -57.20 38.25
C LEU A 5 -27.28 -56.08 38.83
N ARG A 6 -25.98 -56.37 38.86
CA ARG A 6 -24.86 -55.43 39.01
C ARG A 6 -24.77 -54.53 37.76
N SER A 7 -24.38 -53.27 37.94
CA SER A 7 -23.82 -52.41 36.87
C SER A 7 -22.90 -51.40 37.55
N LEU A 8 -21.60 -51.69 37.71
CA LEU A 8 -20.51 -51.34 36.80
C LEU A 8 -20.57 -49.91 36.23
N ALA A 9 -19.77 -49.05 36.86
CA ALA A 9 -18.91 -48.02 36.26
C ALA A 9 -19.38 -47.28 35.01
N ARG A 10 -19.54 -45.95 35.12
CA ARG A 10 -19.12 -45.02 34.07
C ARG A 10 -18.32 -43.88 34.69
N HIS A 11 -17.00 -44.05 34.70
CA HIS A 11 -16.08 -42.93 34.75
C HIS A 11 -16.19 -42.22 33.40
N VAL A 12 -16.90 -41.10 33.37
CA VAL A 12 -16.89 -40.21 32.20
C VAL A 12 -15.69 -39.29 32.36
N THR A 13 -14.57 -39.72 31.78
CA THR A 13 -13.36 -38.92 31.61
C THR A 13 -13.70 -37.73 30.72
N ARG A 14 -13.84 -36.54 31.29
CA ARG A 14 -13.92 -35.28 30.52
C ARG A 14 -12.50 -34.94 30.05
N ALA A 15 -12.12 -35.45 28.87
CA ALA A 15 -10.95 -34.96 28.15
C ALA A 15 -11.25 -33.56 27.61
N GLY A 16 -10.68 -32.53 28.26
CA GLY A 16 -10.75 -31.16 27.79
C GLY A 16 -9.91 -30.99 26.53
N LEU A 17 -10.57 -30.82 25.38
CA LEU A 17 -9.94 -30.35 24.15
C LEU A 17 -9.70 -28.84 24.30
N LEU A 18 -8.49 -28.46 24.74
CA LEU A 18 -7.95 -27.12 24.54
C LEU A 18 -7.69 -26.93 23.05
N GLY A 19 -8.70 -26.40 22.35
CA GLY A 19 -8.56 -25.95 20.96
C GLY A 19 -7.66 -24.72 20.92
N ALA A 20 -6.41 -24.89 20.50
CA ALA A 20 -5.53 -23.79 20.14
C ALA A 20 -6.04 -23.18 18.82
N ALA A 21 -6.90 -22.15 18.93
CA ALA A 21 -7.21 -21.27 17.81
C ALA A 21 -5.98 -20.42 17.51
N ALA A 22 -5.12 -20.88 16.62
CA ALA A 22 -4.07 -20.06 16.02
C ALA A 22 -4.73 -19.01 15.14
N ALA A 23 -4.92 -17.80 15.67
CA ALA A 23 -5.31 -16.65 14.88
C ALA A 23 -4.17 -16.32 13.92
N THR A 24 -4.31 -16.70 12.65
CA THR A 24 -3.46 -16.19 11.58
C THR A 24 -3.76 -14.70 11.45
N LEU A 25 -2.92 -13.86 12.05
CA LEU A 25 -2.82 -12.45 11.71
C LEU A 25 -2.43 -12.38 10.23
N ALA A 26 -3.40 -12.11 9.36
CA ALA A 26 -3.13 -11.77 7.98
C ALA A 26 -2.41 -10.42 8.00
N THR A 27 -1.08 -10.44 7.93
CA THR A 27 -0.31 -9.24 7.64
C THR A 27 -0.68 -8.85 6.21
N SER A 28 -1.46 -7.78 6.04
CA SER A 28 -1.66 -7.16 4.74
C SER A 28 -0.30 -6.68 4.26
N ALA A 29 0.34 -7.45 3.37
CA ALA A 29 1.57 -7.03 2.73
C ALA A 29 1.24 -5.81 1.87
N PHE A 30 1.88 -4.68 2.15
CA PHE A 30 1.80 -3.53 1.27
C PHE A 30 2.42 -3.91 -0.07
N ALA A 31 1.78 -3.52 -1.18
CA ALA A 31 2.46 -3.54 -2.47
C ALA A 31 3.59 -2.50 -2.47
N ASP A 32 4.67 -2.78 -3.20
CA ASP A 32 5.74 -1.82 -3.41
C ASP A 32 5.21 -0.58 -4.17
N ILE A 33 5.49 0.62 -3.66
CA ILE A 33 5.13 1.89 -4.29
C ILE A 33 6.30 2.35 -5.16
N ARG A 34 6.08 2.59 -6.45
CA ARG A 34 7.11 3.08 -7.38
C ARG A 34 7.00 4.58 -7.62
N VAL A 35 8.10 5.29 -7.39
CA VAL A 35 8.23 6.73 -7.57
C VAL A 35 9.26 7.00 -8.65
N MET A 36 8.86 7.61 -9.77
CA MET A 36 9.78 8.10 -10.80
C MET A 36 10.13 9.56 -10.52
N CYS A 37 11.42 9.85 -10.40
CA CYS A 37 11.92 11.18 -10.09
C CYS A 37 13.02 11.59 -11.07
N TYR A 38 12.94 12.81 -11.60
CA TYR A 38 14.07 13.51 -12.20
C TYR A 38 14.45 14.68 -11.31
N GLN A 39 15.65 15.23 -11.45
CA GLN A 39 16.11 16.37 -10.66
C GLN A 39 16.97 17.31 -11.50
N ASP A 40 16.88 18.60 -11.17
CA ASP A 40 17.75 19.68 -11.68
C ASP A 40 18.58 20.31 -10.53
N GLY A 41 18.36 19.82 -9.30
CA GLY A 41 19.11 20.13 -8.09
C GLY A 41 19.22 18.89 -7.20
N ASN A 42 18.49 18.89 -6.08
CA ASN A 42 18.50 17.83 -5.07
C ASN A 42 17.11 17.24 -4.78
N GLU A 43 16.14 17.41 -5.67
CA GLU A 43 14.75 17.02 -5.43
C GLU A 43 14.61 15.52 -5.16
N CYS A 44 15.35 14.67 -5.88
CA CYS A 44 15.29 13.22 -5.67
C CYS A 44 16.03 12.80 -4.39
N ASP A 45 17.07 13.52 -3.97
CA ASP A 45 17.75 13.28 -2.69
C ASP A 45 16.82 13.59 -1.50
N VAL A 46 16.11 14.72 -1.57
CA VAL A 46 15.09 15.10 -0.57
C VAL A 46 13.93 14.10 -0.60
N THR A 47 13.49 13.68 -1.78
CA THR A 47 12.45 12.64 -1.93
C THR A 47 12.89 11.33 -1.29
N ALA A 48 14.15 10.92 -1.47
CA ALA A 48 14.70 9.73 -0.83
C ALA A 48 14.72 9.84 0.70
N ASP A 49 15.05 11.01 1.26
CA ASP A 49 14.97 11.25 2.71
C ASP A 49 13.52 11.18 3.23
N LEU A 50 12.57 11.77 2.51
CA LEU A 50 11.13 11.69 2.84
C LEU A 50 10.62 10.26 2.80
N ILE A 51 11.02 9.48 1.80
CA ILE A 51 10.70 8.05 1.68
C ILE A 51 11.20 7.29 2.91
N LYS A 52 12.45 7.48 3.33
CA LYS A 52 13.00 6.82 4.52
C LYS A 52 12.18 7.13 5.77
N ARG A 53 11.77 8.39 5.96
CA ARG A 53 10.91 8.79 7.09
C ARG A 53 9.52 8.16 7.00
N TYR A 54 8.95 8.09 5.80
CA TYR A 54 7.67 7.44 5.56
C TYR A 54 7.73 5.95 5.90
N GLU A 55 8.71 5.20 5.38
CA GLU A 55 8.87 3.78 5.67
C GLU A 55 9.12 3.51 7.17
N ALA A 56 9.88 4.39 7.85
CA ALA A 56 10.09 4.29 9.29
C ALA A 56 8.80 4.47 10.11
N GLN A 57 7.82 5.23 9.60
CA GLN A 57 6.53 5.46 10.24
C GLN A 57 5.46 4.45 9.83
N ASN A 58 5.67 3.70 8.74
CA ASN A 58 4.69 2.81 8.12
C ASN A 58 5.28 1.42 7.94
N ALA A 59 5.21 0.61 9.01
CA ALA A 59 5.78 -0.74 9.01
C ALA A 59 5.22 -1.60 7.87
N GLY A 60 6.12 -2.13 7.04
CA GLY A 60 5.78 -2.96 5.89
C GLY A 60 5.56 -2.18 4.59
N ALA A 61 5.48 -0.86 4.62
CA ALA A 61 5.50 -0.05 3.40
C ALA A 61 6.90 -0.10 2.77
N LYS A 62 6.95 -0.21 1.44
CA LYS A 62 8.17 -0.19 0.67
C LYS A 62 8.02 0.73 -0.53
N VAL A 63 8.96 1.64 -0.72
CA VAL A 63 8.97 2.61 -1.81
C VAL A 63 10.24 2.46 -2.64
N ILE A 64 10.07 2.29 -3.94
CA ILE A 64 11.13 2.19 -4.92
C ILE A 64 11.25 3.55 -5.60
N LEU A 65 12.37 4.24 -5.41
CA LEU A 65 12.67 5.50 -6.06
C LEU A 65 13.52 5.27 -7.32
N ASP A 66 12.91 5.40 -8.49
CA ASP A 66 13.57 5.37 -9.78
C ASP A 66 14.04 6.80 -10.14
N VAL A 67 15.33 7.08 -9.93
CA VAL A 67 15.94 8.35 -10.36
C VAL A 67 16.35 8.25 -11.82
N VAL A 68 15.72 9.07 -12.66
CA VAL A 68 15.86 9.02 -14.13
C VAL A 68 16.25 10.39 -14.71
N PRO A 69 16.86 10.43 -15.90
CA PRO A 69 17.09 11.69 -16.60
C PRO A 69 15.76 12.39 -16.95
N TYR A 70 15.76 13.74 -17.01
CA TYR A 70 14.58 14.51 -17.43
C TYR A 70 13.99 14.02 -18.76
N LYS A 71 14.87 13.70 -19.72
CA LYS A 71 14.50 13.16 -21.04
C LYS A 71 13.67 11.88 -20.94
N THR A 72 13.97 11.00 -19.98
CA THR A 72 13.18 9.78 -19.74
C THR A 72 11.76 10.12 -19.32
N VAL A 73 11.57 11.12 -18.46
CA VAL A 73 10.23 11.56 -18.05
C VAL A 73 9.45 12.13 -19.23
N VAL A 74 10.08 12.94 -20.09
CA VAL A 74 9.38 13.54 -21.23
C VAL A 74 9.05 12.52 -22.32
N GLU A 75 9.96 11.58 -22.61
CA GLU A 75 9.82 10.68 -23.77
C GLU A 75 9.25 9.31 -23.43
N GLN A 76 9.57 8.75 -22.25
CA GLN A 76 9.24 7.37 -21.92
C GLN A 76 8.03 7.26 -20.99
N LEU A 77 7.84 8.18 -20.04
CA LEU A 77 6.68 8.15 -19.15
C LEU A 77 5.34 8.14 -19.91
N PRO A 78 5.10 8.97 -20.95
CA PRO A 78 3.84 8.93 -21.69
C PRO A 78 3.56 7.58 -22.34
N VAL A 79 4.62 6.90 -22.83
CA VAL A 79 4.52 5.56 -23.42
C VAL A 79 4.15 4.52 -22.37
N GLN A 80 4.80 4.57 -21.19
CA GLN A 80 4.49 3.68 -20.07
C GLN A 80 3.05 3.87 -19.58
N LEU A 81 2.59 5.12 -19.46
CA LEU A 81 1.21 5.44 -19.07
C LEU A 81 0.19 4.89 -20.09
N ALA A 82 0.45 5.08 -21.39
CA ALA A 82 -0.41 4.54 -22.45
C ALA A 82 -0.47 3.00 -22.45
N ALA A 83 0.59 2.34 -21.97
CA ALA A 83 0.65 0.89 -21.81
C ALA A 83 0.07 0.37 -20.47
N GLY A 84 -0.38 1.26 -19.58
CA GLY A 84 -0.83 0.88 -18.23
C GLY A 84 0.30 0.42 -17.31
N GLN A 85 1.54 0.83 -17.61
CA GLN A 85 2.77 0.45 -16.90
C GLN A 85 3.49 1.65 -16.26
N GLY A 86 2.77 2.77 -16.06
CA GLY A 86 3.33 3.93 -15.37
C GLY A 86 3.69 3.63 -13.91
N PRO A 87 4.57 4.45 -13.30
CA PRO A 87 4.82 4.38 -11.87
C PRO A 87 3.58 4.83 -11.08
N ASP A 88 3.54 4.52 -9.79
CA ASP A 88 2.47 4.97 -8.90
C ASP A 88 2.53 6.49 -8.68
N ILE A 89 3.74 7.06 -8.65
CA ILE A 89 3.99 8.50 -8.51
C ILE A 89 5.08 8.91 -9.49
N ALA A 90 4.88 10.02 -10.21
CA ALA A 90 5.90 10.60 -11.08
C ALA A 90 6.02 12.11 -10.84
N ARG A 91 7.26 12.60 -10.71
CA ARG A 91 7.54 14.03 -10.88
C ARG A 91 7.49 14.36 -12.37
N VAL A 92 6.68 15.33 -12.76
CA VAL A 92 6.48 15.75 -14.16
C VAL A 92 6.65 17.26 -14.31
N ALA A 93 7.08 17.70 -15.49
CA ALA A 93 7.03 19.12 -15.87
C ALA A 93 5.68 19.50 -16.51
N GLU A 94 5.10 18.59 -17.30
CA GLU A 94 3.87 18.81 -18.05
C GLU A 94 2.65 18.27 -17.28
N ILE A 95 2.03 19.10 -16.44
CA ILE A 95 0.91 18.69 -15.57
C ILE A 95 -0.38 18.50 -16.38
N GLY A 96 -0.73 19.46 -17.25
CA GLY A 96 -1.99 19.40 -18.01
C GLY A 96 -2.03 18.27 -19.04
N GLY A 97 -0.92 18.00 -19.73
CA GLY A 97 -0.85 17.02 -20.82
C GLY A 97 -1.00 15.56 -20.38
N LEU A 98 -0.73 15.27 -19.10
CA LEU A 98 -0.80 13.92 -18.54
C LEU A 98 -2.04 13.67 -17.68
N SER A 99 -2.88 14.70 -17.46
CA SER A 99 -4.05 14.70 -16.57
C SER A 99 -4.99 13.51 -16.72
N LYS A 100 -5.20 13.01 -17.95
CA LYS A 100 -6.04 11.82 -18.22
C LYS A 100 -5.57 10.53 -17.54
N ASN A 101 -4.32 10.49 -17.06
CA ASN A 101 -3.75 9.34 -16.37
C ASN A 101 -3.70 9.53 -14.85
N TYR A 102 -4.16 10.68 -14.33
CA TYR A 102 -4.11 10.97 -12.90
C TYR A 102 -5.28 10.28 -12.18
N ILE A 103 -4.97 9.79 -10.99
CA ILE A 103 -5.97 9.40 -10.00
C ILE A 103 -6.53 10.68 -9.35
N ASP A 104 -7.84 10.72 -9.16
CA ASP A 104 -8.46 11.71 -8.28
C ASP A 104 -8.08 11.40 -6.82
N ILE A 105 -7.25 12.26 -6.23
CA ILE A 105 -6.80 12.12 -4.84
C ILE A 105 -7.68 12.86 -3.83
N SER A 106 -8.78 13.48 -4.27
CA SER A 106 -9.63 14.36 -3.45
C SER A 106 -10.14 13.70 -2.16
N ALA A 107 -10.37 12.39 -2.18
CA ALA A 107 -10.79 11.60 -1.02
C ALA A 107 -9.66 11.30 -0.02
N TYR A 108 -8.40 11.46 -0.42
CA TYR A 108 -7.21 11.11 0.37
C TYR A 108 -6.48 12.34 0.93
N VAL A 109 -6.86 13.55 0.51
CA VAL A 109 -6.32 14.81 1.06
C VAL A 109 -7.15 15.28 2.26
N LYS A 110 -6.46 15.78 3.30
CA LYS A 110 -7.10 16.22 4.55
C LYS A 110 -8.09 17.38 4.34
N ASP A 111 -7.73 18.31 3.47
CA ASP A 111 -8.57 19.46 3.12
C ASP A 111 -8.83 19.48 1.61
N ARG A 112 -9.91 18.82 1.23
CA ARG A 112 -10.35 18.73 -0.17
C ARG A 112 -10.69 20.10 -0.75
N LYS A 113 -11.32 20.98 0.03
CA LYS A 113 -11.71 22.32 -0.43
C LYS A 113 -10.47 23.15 -0.77
N TYR A 114 -9.46 23.13 0.11
CA TYR A 114 -8.19 23.78 -0.18
C TYR A 114 -7.57 23.25 -1.47
N TRP A 115 -7.58 21.94 -1.69
CA TRP A 115 -7.00 21.35 -2.88
C TRP A 115 -7.75 21.76 -4.17
N GLU A 116 -9.08 21.70 -4.15
CA GLU A 116 -9.93 22.13 -5.26
C GLU A 116 -9.75 23.63 -5.56
N ASP A 117 -9.79 24.49 -4.53
CA ASP A 117 -9.69 25.95 -4.69
C ASP A 117 -8.34 26.40 -5.29
N ASN A 118 -7.25 25.68 -5.02
CA ASN A 118 -5.90 26.08 -5.42
C ASN A 118 -5.34 25.30 -6.62
N PHE A 119 -5.79 24.07 -6.86
CA PHE A 119 -5.20 23.18 -7.87
C PHE A 119 -6.22 22.53 -8.81
N GLY A 120 -7.53 22.63 -8.54
CA GLY A 120 -8.56 21.93 -9.31
C GLY A 120 -8.77 22.40 -10.76
N SER A 121 -8.22 23.55 -11.13
CA SER A 121 -8.30 24.11 -12.49
C SER A 121 -7.05 23.88 -13.35
N THR A 122 -6.07 23.13 -12.84
CA THR A 122 -4.80 22.83 -13.54
C THR A 122 -4.97 21.59 -14.41
#